data_AF-A0A1D9PD71-F1
#
_entry.id   AF-A0A1D9PD71-F1
#
_cell.length_a   1.000
_cell.length_b   1.000
_cell.length_c   1.000
_cell.angle_alpha   90.00
_cell.angle_beta   90.00
_cell.angle_gamma   90.00
#
_symmetry.space_group_name_H-M   'P 1'
#
loop_
_entity.id
_entity.type
_entity.pdbx_description
1 polymer ?
#
loop_
_entity_poly.entity_id
_entity_poly.type
_entity_poly.pdbx_seq_one_letter_code
_entity_poly.pdbx_strand_id
1 'polypeptide(L)' 'MKPLKEKLLIKDATINKMQFDTEWFFKLDDMAFFLKEDLSEVEFVYLPMLIDGETEIVKCSSFEDIIRGRKEFDQ' A
#
# COMPACT_ATOMS: atom_id res chain seq x y z
N MET A 1 -7.09 -14.33 4.34
CA MET A 1 -6.69 -13.00 3.85
C MET A 1 -7.88 -12.07 3.94
N LYS A 2 -7.68 -10.82 4.37
CA LYS A 2 -8.77 -9.83 4.49
C LYS A 2 -9.32 -9.50 3.10
N PRO A 3 -10.65 -9.50 2.85
CA PRO A 3 -11.20 -9.02 1.59
C PRO A 3 -10.83 -7.54 1.39
N LEU A 4 -10.19 -7.23 0.28
CA LEU A 4 -9.74 -5.89 -0.05
C LEU A 4 -10.61 -5.26 -1.14
N LYS A 5 -10.93 -3.98 -0.97
CA LYS A 5 -11.58 -3.16 -2.00
C LYS A 5 -10.82 -1.85 -2.08
N GLU A 6 -10.28 -1.54 -3.25
CA GLU A 6 -9.48 -0.35 -3.50
C GLU A 6 -10.18 0.94 -3.02
N LYS A 7 -11.47 1.09 -3.33
CA LYS A 7 -12.29 2.24 -2.90
C LYS A 7 -12.33 2.46 -1.38
N LEU A 8 -12.14 1.41 -0.57
CA LEU A 8 -12.06 1.55 0.88
C LEU A 8 -10.68 2.04 1.30
N LEU A 9 -9.61 1.52 0.70
CA LEU A 9 -8.23 1.96 0.97
C LEU A 9 -8.03 3.43 0.57
N ILE A 10 -8.60 3.87 -0.55
CA ILE A 10 -8.58 5.27 -0.98
C ILE A 10 -9.26 6.19 0.04
N LYS A 11 -10.29 5.72 0.75
CA LYS A 11 -10.99 6.51 1.78
C LYS A 11 -10.33 6.45 3.16
N ASP A 12 -9.39 5.52 3.38
CA ASP A 12 -8.80 5.28 4.68
C ASP A 12 -7.67 6.29 4.98
N ALA A 13 -7.90 7.23 5.90
CA ALA A 13 -6.91 8.25 6.24
C ALA A 13 -5.66 7.71 6.95
N THR A 14 -5.67 6.45 7.41
CA THR A 14 -4.50 5.82 8.06
C THR A 14 -3.50 5.23 7.07
N ILE A 15 -3.86 5.18 5.79
CA ILE A 15 -3.04 4.63 4.72
C ILE A 15 -2.58 5.77 3.83
N ASN A 16 -1.27 6.05 3.86
CA ASN A 16 -0.65 6.97 2.93
C ASN A 16 -0.68 6.38 1.52
N LYS A 17 -1.12 7.20 0.58
CA LYS A 17 -1.31 6.82 -0.82
C LYS A 17 -1.25 8.03 -1.71
N MET A 18 -0.93 7.78 -2.97
CA MET A 18 -0.93 8.80 -4.01
C MET A 18 -1.49 8.22 -5.29
N GLN A 19 -2.02 9.09 -6.13
CA GLN A 19 -2.34 8.72 -7.50
C GLN A 19 -1.14 9.06 -8.39
N PHE A 20 -0.70 8.10 -9.18
CA PHE A 20 0.32 8.31 -10.20
C PHE A 20 -0.23 7.84 -11.54
N ASP A 21 -0.26 8.77 -12.50
CA ASP A 21 -1.01 8.61 -13.76
C ASP A 21 -2.49 8.27 -13.50
N THR A 22 -2.90 7.03 -13.73
CA THR A 22 -4.29 6.57 -13.55
C THR A 22 -4.47 5.63 -12.35
N GLU A 23 -3.38 5.23 -11.69
CA GLU A 23 -3.38 4.20 -10.66
C GLU A 23 -3.09 4.76 -9.26
N TRP A 24 -3.63 4.07 -8.24
CA TRP A 24 -3.34 4.38 -6.84
C TRP A 24 -2.20 3.52 -6.32
N PHE A 25 -1.22 4.18 -5.73
CA PHE A 25 -0.09 3.58 -5.04
C PHE A 25 -0.25 3.76 -3.54
N PHE A 26 -0.08 2.68 -2.80
CA PHE A 26 -0.23 2.64 -1.35
C PHE A 26 1.12 2.38 -0.70
N LYS A 27 1.45 3.13 0.36
CA LYS A 27 2.66 2.92 1.14
C LYS A 27 2.63 1.51 1.75
N LEU A 28 3.67 0.72 1.51
CA LEU A 28 3.66 -0.70 1.88
C LEU A 28 3.66 -0.91 3.40
N ASP A 29 4.35 -0.07 4.17
CA ASP A 29 4.38 -0.20 5.63
C ASP A 29 2.99 -0.01 6.24
N ASP A 30 2.24 0.99 5.75
CA ASP A 30 0.89 1.27 6.21
C ASP A 30 -0.06 0.13 5.81
N MET A 31 0.11 -0.42 4.61
CA MET A 31 -0.63 -1.59 4.15
C MET A 31 -0.33 -2.84 4.97
N ALA A 32 0.94 -3.10 5.30
CA ALA A 32 1.35 -4.21 6.15
C ALA A 32 0.73 -4.09 7.55
N PHE A 33 0.74 -2.88 8.11
CA PHE A 33 0.10 -2.58 9.39
C PHE A 33 -1.43 -2.76 9.35
N PHE A 34 -2.08 -2.26 8.30
CA PHE A 34 -3.53 -2.34 8.12
C PHE A 34 -4.03 -3.77 7.89
N LEU A 35 -3.30 -4.55 7.10
CA LEU A 35 -3.67 -5.92 6.74
C LEU A 35 -3.26 -6.94 7.81
N LYS A 36 -2.18 -6.68 8.53
CA LYS A 36 -1.49 -7.69 9.35
C LYS A 36 -1.18 -8.93 8.51
N GLU A 37 -0.63 -8.70 7.33
CA GLU A 37 -0.26 -9.71 6.32
C GLU A 37 1.21 -9.47 5.92
N ASP A 38 1.87 -10.51 5.41
CA ASP A 38 3.21 -10.38 4.84
C ASP A 38 3.13 -9.81 3.42
N LEU A 39 3.87 -8.73 3.17
CA LEU A 39 3.98 -8.04 1.87
C LEU A 39 5.41 -8.10 1.31
N SER A 40 6.26 -8.99 1.82
CA SER A 40 7.66 -9.12 1.43
C SER A 40 7.84 -9.45 -0.07
N GLU A 41 6.90 -10.18 -0.66
CA GLU A 41 6.88 -10.56 -2.09
C GLU A 41 6.04 -9.63 -2.98
N VAL A 42 5.45 -8.57 -2.41
CA VAL A 42 4.73 -7.58 -3.21
C VAL A 42 5.73 -6.76 -4.02
N GLU A 43 5.53 -6.71 -5.33
CA GLU A 43 6.30 -5.85 -6.23
C GLU A 43 6.13 -4.39 -5.80
N PHE A 44 7.22 -3.61 -5.82
CA PHE A 44 7.21 -2.27 -5.27
C PHE A 44 8.03 -1.30 -6.11
N VAL A 45 7.68 -0.03 -5.97
CA VAL A 45 8.40 1.10 -6.52
C VAL A 45 8.64 2.13 -5.42
N TYR A 46 9.58 3.05 -5.66
CA TYR A 46 9.81 4.19 -4.80
C TYR A 46 9.22 5.44 -5.43
N LEU A 47 8.27 6.07 -4.75
CA LEU A 47 7.66 7.32 -5.21
C LEU A 47 7.73 8.40 -4.13
N PRO A 48 7.84 9.69 -4.54
CA PRO A 48 7.71 10.80 -3.61
C PRO A 48 6.25 10.94 -3.16
N MET A 49 6.01 10.86 -1.86
CA MET A 49 4.68 11.00 -1.25
C MET A 49 4.70 12.10 -0.19
N LEU A 50 3.62 12.89 -0.13
CA LEU A 50 3.44 13.91 0.89
C LEU A 50 2.88 13.26 2.16
N ILE A 51 3.67 13.21 3.23
CA ILE A 51 3.33 12.62 4.53
C ILE A 51 3.62 13.68 5.60
N ASP A 52 2.63 14.00 6.42
CA ASP A 52 2.74 15.00 7.50
C ASP A 52 3.32 16.37 7.07
N GLY A 53 3.13 16.74 5.80
CA GLY A 53 3.61 18.00 5.23
C GLY A 53 5.02 17.94 4.64
N GLU A 54 5.70 16.80 4.73
CA GLU A 54 7.02 16.57 4.14
C GLU A 54 6.93 15.59 2.96
N THR A 55 7.80 15.79 1.96
CA THR A 55 7.86 14.86 0.82
C THR A 55 8.92 13.80 1.11
N GLU A 56 8.49 12.55 1.25
CA GLU A 56 9.35 11.42 1.51
C GLU A 56 9.37 10.47 0.31
N ILE A 57 10.55 9.88 0.03
CA ILE A 57 10.65 8.78 -0.93
C ILE A 57 10.26 7.50 -0.20
N VAL A 58 9.07 6.98 -0.50
CA VAL A 58 8.50 5.84 0.20
C VAL A 58 8.40 4.61 -0.68
N LYS A 59 8.50 3.44 -0.06
CA LYS A 59 8.24 2.15 -0.71
C LYS A 59 6.72 1.96 -0.84
N CYS A 60 6.22 1.91 -2.06
CA CYS A 60 4.79 1.78 -2.33
C CYS A 60 4.50 0.78 -3.46
N SER A 61 3.25 0.36 -3.56
CA SER A 61 2.80 -0.61 -4.57
C SER A 61 1.38 -0.34 -5.03
N SER A 62 1.05 -0.82 -6.23
CA SER A 62 -0.29 -0.72 -6.80
C SER A 62 -1.27 -1.61 -6.04
N PHE A 63 -2.56 -1.33 -6.18
CA PHE A 63 -3.59 -2.22 -5.61
C PHE A 63 -3.48 -3.65 -6.17
N GLU A 64 -3.23 -3.80 -7.48
CA GLU A 64 -3.15 -5.11 -8.12
C GLU A 64 -1.99 -5.94 -7.60
N ASP A 65 -0.81 -5.33 -7.46
CA ASP A 65 0.39 -6.04 -7.02
C ASP A 65 0.30 -6.44 -5.54
N ILE A 66 -0.32 -5.62 -4.70
CA ILE A 66 -0.63 -5.98 -3.31
C ILE A 66 -1.56 -7.20 -3.28
N ILE A 67 -2.60 -7.24 -4.11
CA ILE A 67 -3.53 -8.38 -4.16
C ILE A 67 -2.82 -9.65 -4.60
N ARG A 68 -1.89 -9.55 -5.55
CA ARG A 68 -1.13 -10.69 -6.08
C ARG A 68 -0.06 -11.20 -5.11
N GLY A 69 0.65 -10.30 -4.44
CA GLY A 69 1.85 -10.63 -3.66
C GLY A 69 1.64 -10.79 -2.15
N ARG A 70 0.49 -10.39 -1.60
CA ARG A 70 0.23 -10.52 -0.15
C ARG A 70 0.05 -11.97 0.28
N LYS A 71 0.56 -12.29 1.47
CA LYS A 71 0.43 -13.60 2.11
C LYS A 71 -0.10 -13.47 3.52
N GLU A 72 -0.79 -14.50 4.00
CA GLU A 72 -1.03 -14.61 5.44
C GLU A 72 0.33 -14.76 6.15
N PHE A 73 0.47 -14.20 7.35
CA PHE A 73 1.61 -14.57 8.19
C PHE A 73 1.45 -16.06 8.53
N ASP A 74 2.33 -16.90 8.00
CA ASP A 74 2.48 -18.27 8.49
C ASP A 74 2.94 -18.16 9.96
N GLN A 75 2.07 -18.60 10.88
CA GLN A 75 2.41 -18.72 12.31
C GLN A 75 3.40 -19.86 12.54
#